data_AF-A0A9E2LCR7-F1
#
_entry.id   AF-A0A9E2LCR7-F1
#
_cell.length_a   1.000
_cell.length_b   1.000
_cell.length_c   1.000
_cell.angle_alpha   90.00
_cell.angle_beta   90.00
_cell.angle_gamma   90.00
#
_symmetry.space_group_name_H-M   'P 1'
#
loop_
_entity.id
_entity.type
_entity.pdbx_description
1 polymer ?
#
loop_
_entity_poly.entity_id
_entity_poly.type
_entity_poly.pdbx_seq_one_letter_code
_entity_poly.pdbx_strand_id
1 'polypeptide(L)'
;SIDKKALLNSETPGSVFDRIIILAMRSHSLKNEIKRKDASDAHIKRCKKMLEEVEDRSRDLVKCLEDLLNDYYSGRKRLKSYKQHKLYNDPELNPSLRKNI
;
A
#
# COMPACT_ATOMS: atom_id res chain seq x y z
N SER A 1 9.63 -27.41 -0.19
CA SER A 1 9.45 -27.06 -1.61
C SER A 1 8.08 -26.42 -1.76
N ILE A 2 7.94 -25.28 -2.44
CA ILE A 2 6.64 -24.60 -2.62
C ILE A 2 5.77 -25.45 -3.56
N ASP A 3 4.55 -25.79 -3.15
CA ASP A 3 3.62 -26.55 -3.98
C ASP A 3 3.25 -25.75 -5.23
N LYS A 4 3.47 -26.33 -6.42
CA LYS A 4 3.11 -25.69 -7.70
C LYS A 4 1.60 -25.51 -7.86
N LYS A 5 0.79 -26.25 -7.10
CA LYS A 5 -0.68 -26.11 -7.02
C LYS A 5 -1.13 -25.06 -5.99
N ALA A 6 -0.23 -24.48 -5.20
CA ALA A 6 -0.56 -23.42 -4.25
C ALA A 6 -1.22 -22.23 -4.94
N LEU A 7 -2.14 -21.58 -4.22
CA LEU A 7 -2.91 -20.45 -4.73
C LEU A 7 -1.97 -19.31 -5.14
N LEU A 8 -2.19 -18.78 -6.33
CA LEU A 8 -1.39 -17.69 -6.86
C LEU A 8 -1.85 -16.36 -6.23
N ASN A 9 -0.90 -15.59 -5.71
CA ASN A 9 -1.18 -14.24 -5.23
C ASN A 9 -0.31 -13.20 -5.97
N SER A 10 -0.94 -12.09 -6.34
CA SER A 10 -0.28 -10.93 -6.97
C SER A 10 0.12 -9.86 -5.95
N GLU A 11 -0.56 -9.80 -4.80
CA GLU A 11 -0.17 -8.94 -3.68
C GLU A 11 1.15 -9.46 -3.06
N THR A 12 2.09 -8.55 -2.83
CA THR A 12 3.40 -8.86 -2.23
C THR A 12 3.46 -8.31 -0.80
N PRO A 13 4.31 -8.91 0.08
CA PRO A 13 4.58 -8.30 1.40
C PRO A 13 5.03 -6.84 1.27
N GLY A 14 5.83 -6.52 0.25
CA GLY A 14 6.25 -5.15 -0.07
C GLY A 14 5.07 -4.22 -0.34
N SER A 15 4.10 -4.63 -1.17
CA SER A 15 2.90 -3.81 -1.45
C SER A 15 1.99 -3.61 -0.23
N VAL A 16 1.97 -4.54 0.72
CA VAL A 16 1.28 -4.33 1.99
C VAL A 16 2.06 -3.34 2.86
N PHE A 17 3.37 -3.49 2.92
CA PHE A 17 4.27 -2.61 3.66
C PHE A 17 4.22 -1.15 3.17
N ASP A 18 4.17 -0.93 1.86
CA ASP A 18 4.00 0.41 1.27
C ASP A 18 2.76 1.12 1.81
N ARG A 19 1.63 0.40 1.91
CA ARG A 19 0.38 0.93 2.46
C ARG A 19 0.52 1.22 3.96
N ILE A 20 1.20 0.36 4.72
CA ILE A 20 1.48 0.58 6.15
C ILE A 20 2.31 1.86 6.34
N ILE A 21 3.36 2.07 5.53
CA ILE A 21 4.19 3.29 5.60
C ILE A 21 3.35 4.54 5.34
N ILE A 22 2.49 4.52 4.32
CA ILE A 22 1.60 5.65 4.02
C ILE A 22 0.68 5.95 5.22
N LEU A 23 0.13 4.93 5.88
CA LEU A 23 -0.69 5.12 7.08
C LEU A 23 0.12 5.66 8.26
N ALA A 24 1.36 5.20 8.45
CA ALA A 24 2.26 5.70 9.48
C ALA A 24 2.55 7.19 9.29
N MET A 25 2.85 7.62 8.05
CA MET A 25 3.04 9.03 7.71
C MET A 25 1.77 9.86 7.99
N ARG A 26 0.59 9.35 7.61
CA ARG A 26 -0.69 10.02 7.89
C ARG A 26 -0.95 10.14 9.39
N SER A 27 -0.71 9.07 10.16
CA SER A 27 -0.85 9.07 11.62
C SER A 27 0.05 10.11 12.25
N HIS A 28 1.32 10.19 11.82
CA HIS A 28 2.26 11.21 12.29
C HIS A 28 1.77 12.64 12.00
N SER A 29 1.36 12.92 10.77
CA SER A 29 0.84 14.24 10.39
C SER A 29 -0.42 14.62 11.18
N LEU A 30 -1.37 13.69 11.34
CA LEU A 30 -2.59 13.91 12.13
C LEU A 30 -2.27 14.19 13.61
N LYS A 31 -1.31 13.46 14.19
CA LYS A 31 -0.84 13.68 15.56
C LYS A 31 -0.21 15.07 15.74
N ASN A 32 0.49 15.59 14.73
CA ASN A 32 1.01 16.97 14.75
C ASN A 32 -0.11 18.00 14.63
N GLU A 33 -1.08 17.77 13.74
CA GLU A 33 -2.22 18.67 13.54
C GLU A 33 -3.09 18.78 14.81
N ILE A 34 -3.30 17.67 15.53
CA ILE A 34 -4.02 17.64 16.81
C ILE A 34 -3.32 18.46 17.91
N LYS A 35 -2.00 18.66 17.81
CA LYS A 35 -1.20 19.41 18.80
C LYS A 35 -1.11 20.91 18.49
N ARG A 36 -1.65 21.36 17.36
CA ARG A 36 -1.64 22.78 16.99
C ARG A 36 -2.47 23.60 17.97
N LYS A 37 -1.91 24.73 18.40
CA LYS A 37 -2.56 25.66 19.33
C LYS A 37 -3.48 26.65 18.64
N ASP A 38 -3.33 26.82 17.33
CA ASP A 38 -4.06 27.76 16.48
C ASP A 38 -5.25 27.11 15.73
N ALA A 39 -5.45 25.79 15.90
CA ALA A 39 -6.53 25.06 15.26
C ALA A 39 -7.83 25.14 16.09
N SER A 40 -8.97 25.15 15.40
CA SER A 40 -10.28 25.14 16.05
C SER A 40 -10.62 23.77 16.66
N ASP A 41 -11.43 23.74 17.71
CA ASP A 41 -11.89 22.49 18.34
C ASP A 41 -12.58 21.55 17.35
N ALA A 42 -13.35 22.09 16.41
CA ALA A 42 -13.98 21.32 15.34
C ALA A 42 -12.96 20.64 14.43
N HIS A 43 -11.87 21.34 14.08
CA HIS A 43 -10.77 20.78 13.31
C HIS A 43 -10.06 19.67 14.09
N ILE A 44 -9.71 19.92 15.36
CA ILE A 44 -9.05 18.94 16.23
C ILE A 44 -9.90 17.67 16.36
N LYS A 45 -11.22 17.81 16.58
CA LYS A 45 -12.15 16.68 16.65
C LYS A 45 -12.16 15.87 15.35
N ARG A 46 -12.17 16.54 14.20
CA ARG A 46 -12.10 15.88 12.89
C ARG A 46 -10.79 15.12 12.72
N CYS A 47 -9.66 15.72 13.10
CA CYS A 47 -8.35 15.08 13.03
C CYS A 47 -8.22 13.87 13.96
N LYS A 48 -8.79 13.92 15.16
CA LYS A 48 -8.87 12.76 16.06
C LYS A 48 -9.65 11.59 15.45
N LYS A 49 -10.82 11.87 14.87
CA LYS A 49 -11.61 10.84 14.18
C LYS A 49 -10.84 10.21 13.00
N MET A 50 -10.19 11.04 12.18
CA MET A 50 -9.35 10.53 11.08
C MET A 50 -8.17 9.71 11.59
N LEU A 51 -7.59 10.07 12.74
CA LEU A 51 -6.50 9.32 13.35
C LEU A 51 -6.95 7.94 13.81
N GLU A 52 -8.12 7.83 14.44
CA GLU A 52 -8.71 6.54 14.85
C GLU A 52 -8.90 5.62 13.64
N GLU A 53 -9.46 6.14 12.54
CA GLU A 53 -9.64 5.40 11.29
C GLU A 53 -8.30 4.94 10.67
N VAL A 54 -7.26 5.79 10.73
CA VAL A 54 -5.92 5.44 10.23
C VAL A 54 -5.26 4.36 11.09
N GLU A 55 -5.39 4.45 12.41
CA GLU A 55 -4.83 3.46 13.34
C GLU A 55 -5.53 2.11 13.22
N ASP A 56 -6.85 2.11 12.98
CA ASP A 56 -7.62 0.90 12.71
C ASP A 56 -7.17 0.19 11.44
N ARG A 57 -7.10 0.93 10.32
CA ARG A 57 -6.56 0.40 9.06
C ARG A 57 -5.12 -0.08 9.19
N SER A 58 -4.31 0.55 10.04
CA SER A 58 -2.94 0.12 10.28
C SER A 58 -2.90 -1.25 10.96
N ARG A 59 -3.78 -1.50 11.94
CA ARG A 59 -3.89 -2.81 12.60
C ARG A 59 -4.32 -3.89 11.61
N ASP A 60 -5.33 -3.60 10.79
CA ASP A 60 -5.80 -4.53 9.76
C ASP A 60 -4.69 -4.91 8.78
N LEU A 61 -3.93 -3.93 8.27
CA LEU A 61 -2.86 -4.20 7.32
C LEU A 61 -1.69 -4.98 7.93
N VAL A 62 -1.36 -4.73 9.20
CA VAL A 62 -0.36 -5.54 9.93
C VAL A 62 -0.83 -6.98 10.03
N LYS A 63 -2.11 -7.20 10.39
CA LYS A 63 -2.68 -8.55 10.46
C LYS A 63 -2.69 -9.24 9.10
N CYS A 64 -3.09 -8.53 8.04
CA CYS A 64 -3.01 -9.03 6.66
C CYS A 64 -1.59 -9.41 6.25
N LEU A 65 -0.58 -8.62 6.64
CA LEU A 65 0.83 -8.90 6.35
C LEU A 65 1.29 -10.18 7.06
N GLU A 66 0.97 -10.34 8.34
CA GLU A 66 1.26 -11.56 9.10
C GLU A 66 0.64 -12.80 8.45
N ASP A 67 -0.65 -12.73 8.12
CA ASP A 67 -1.37 -13.85 7.50
C ASP A 67 -0.81 -14.18 6.11
N LEU A 68 -0.47 -13.16 5.32
CA LEU A 68 0.16 -13.32 4.01
C LEU A 68 1.54 -14.00 4.11
N LEU A 69 2.37 -13.58 5.07
CA LEU A 69 3.68 -14.20 5.32
C LEU A 69 3.51 -15.66 5.75
N ASN A 70 2.59 -15.93 6.68
CA ASN A 70 2.27 -17.29 7.12
C ASN A 70 1.81 -18.18 5.97
N ASP A 71 0.98 -17.67 5.06
CA ASP A 71 0.53 -18.40 3.88
C ASP A 71 1.69 -18.72 2.92
N TYR A 72 2.68 -17.84 2.79
CA TYR A 72 3.87 -18.10 1.99
C TYR A 72 4.82 -19.10 2.66
N TYR A 73 5.09 -18.95 3.96
CA TYR A 73 5.98 -19.87 4.69
C TYR A 73 5.41 -21.28 4.80
N SER A 74 4.08 -21.41 4.92
CA SER A 74 3.39 -22.70 4.92
C SER A 74 3.16 -23.30 3.53
N GLY A 75 3.50 -22.57 2.46
CA GLY A 75 3.30 -23.02 1.09
C GLY A 75 1.84 -23.05 0.62
N ARG A 76 0.90 -22.44 1.37
CA ARG A 76 -0.51 -22.30 0.96
C ARG A 76 -0.69 -21.34 -0.21
N LYS A 77 0.16 -20.31 -0.27
CA LYS A 77 0.20 -19.35 -1.38
C LYS A 77 1.57 -19.36 -2.05
N ARG A 78 1.60 -18.97 -3.31
CA ARG A 78 2.83 -18.67 -4.05
C ARG A 78 2.74 -17.29 -4.68
N LEU A 79 3.84 -16.55 -4.61
CA LEU A 79 3.94 -15.21 -5.20
C LEU A 79 4.31 -15.29 -6.68
N LYS A 80 3.68 -14.47 -7.52
CA LYS A 80 4.17 -14.19 -8.88
C LYS A 80 4.13 -12.70 -9.15
N SER A 81 5.31 -12.09 -9.28
CA SER A 81 5.44 -10.69 -9.67
C SER A 81 5.31 -10.54 -11.18
N TYR A 82 4.50 -9.59 -11.62
CA TYR A 82 4.39 -9.21 -13.02
C TYR A 82 5.11 -7.88 -13.22
N LYS A 83 6.10 -7.86 -14.12
CA LYS A 83 6.72 -6.60 -14.54
C LYS A 83 5.82 -5.97 -15.59
N GLN A 84 5.34 -4.75 -15.33
CA GLN A 84 4.61 -3.99 -16.33
C GLN A 84 5.61 -3.33 -17.27
N HIS A 85 5.41 -3.51 -18.58
CA HIS A 85 6.15 -2.78 -19.60
C HIS A 85 5.48 -1.42 -19.81
N LYS A 86 6.25 -0.33 -19.71
CA LYS A 86 5.75 1.04 -19.95
C LYS A 86 5.88 1.37 -21.42
N LEU A 87 4.87 1.01 -22.21
CA LEU A 87 4.86 1.22 -23.66
C LEU A 87 4.80 2.71 -24.04
N TYR A 88 4.15 3.54 -23.21
CA TYR A 88 3.92 4.95 -23.51
C TYR A 88 5.18 5.82 -23.47
N ASN A 89 6.28 5.33 -22.88
CA ASN A 89 7.56 6.04 -22.87
C ASN A 89 8.51 5.57 -23.97
N ASP A 90 8.13 4.53 -24.72
CA ASP A 90 8.95 3.93 -25.76
C ASP A 90 8.53 4.50 -27.13
N PRO A 91 9.40 5.23 -27.84
CA PRO A 91 9.08 5.80 -29.15
C PRO A 91 8.74 4.75 -30.22
N GLU A 92 9.29 3.54 -30.12
CA GLU A 92 8.97 2.44 -31.05
C GLU A 92 7.60 1.84 -30.75
N LEU A 93 7.18 1.82 -29.47
CA LEU A 93 5.91 1.20 -29.05
C LEU A 93 4.77 2.19 -28.83
N ASN A 94 5.03 3.50 -28.78
CA ASN A 94 4.01 4.55 -28.62
C ASN A 94 3.74 5.29 -29.95
N PRO A 95 2.60 5.03 -30.64
CA PRO A 95 2.23 5.72 -31.87
C PRO A 95 2.15 7.25 -31.75
N SER A 96 1.84 7.78 -30.57
CA SER A 96 1.79 9.22 -30.33
C SER A 96 3.18 9.88 -30.30
N LEU A 97 4.24 9.11 -30.04
CA LEU A 97 5.64 9.56 -30.10
C LEU A 97 6.24 9.43 -31.50
N ARG A 98 5.63 8.65 -32.41
CA ARG A 98 6.08 8.46 -33.80
C ARG A 98 5.79 9.65 -34.73
N LYS A 99 5.54 10.85 -34.21
CA LYS A 99 5.28 12.01 -35.08
C LYS A 99 6.56 12.37 -35.85
N ASN A 100 6.45 12.28 -37.18
CA ASN A 100 7.42 12.63 -38.24
C ASN A 100 8.47 11.57 -38.61
N ILE A 101 8.05 10.57 -39.39
CA ILE A 101 8.88 10.02 -40.47
C ILE A 101 8.15 10.33 -41.78
#